data_AF-A0A317ZGP1-F1
#
_entry.id   AF-A0A317ZGP1-F1
#
_cell.length_a   1.000
_cell.length_b   1.000
_cell.length_c   1.000
_cell.angle_alpha   90.00
_cell.angle_beta   90.00
_cell.angle_gamma   90.00
#
_symmetry.space_group_name_H-M   'P 1'
#
loop_
_entity.id
_entity.type
_entity.pdbx_description
1 polymer ?
#
loop_
_entity_poly.entity_id
_entity_poly.type
_entity_poly.pdbx_seq_one_letter_code
_entity_poly.pdbx_strand_id
1 'polypeptide(L)'
;QRMVVADDGYQWLQILPEKKRYSMTVMFDDKGQPLQYYFDINLKNIIQKGRARTIDLCLDVLALPDGQYELVDQEDLERALKSNQITRKQYHEAYVIAHQLMIQIDEDFESIQKKAMYCYHKINRKYQKQEKYKQFETSNGDGFHTP
;
A
#
# COMPACT_ATOMS: atom_id res chain seq x y z
N GLN A 1 -19.98 -0.89 -13.86
CA GLN A 1 -19.20 -2.15 -13.95
C GLN A 1 -18.84 -2.57 -12.53
N ARG A 2 -18.88 -3.87 -12.18
CA ARG A 2 -18.56 -4.35 -10.82
C ARG A 2 -17.10 -4.80 -10.79
N MET A 3 -16.28 -4.22 -9.91
CA MET A 3 -14.88 -4.60 -9.70
C MET A 3 -14.78 -5.35 -8.36
N VAL A 4 -14.14 -6.52 -8.36
CA VAL A 4 -13.84 -7.30 -7.14
C VAL A 4 -12.40 -6.96 -6.75
N VAL A 5 -12.20 -6.49 -5.52
CA VAL A 5 -10.88 -6.02 -5.02
C VAL A 5 -10.33 -6.88 -3.88
N ALA A 6 -11.13 -7.86 -3.43
CA ALA A 6 -10.77 -8.87 -2.45
C ALA A 6 -11.55 -10.15 -2.77
N ASP A 7 -10.81 -11.24 -2.93
CA ASP A 7 -11.32 -12.59 -3.10
C ASP A 7 -10.22 -13.60 -2.72
N ASP A 8 -10.51 -14.89 -2.76
CA ASP A 8 -9.53 -15.93 -2.53
C ASP A 8 -8.35 -15.82 -3.52
N GLY A 9 -7.13 -15.82 -2.97
CA GLY A 9 -5.90 -15.67 -3.74
C GLY A 9 -5.50 -14.23 -4.05
N TYR A 10 -6.35 -13.24 -3.78
CA TYR A 10 -6.01 -11.83 -3.96
C TYR A 10 -4.99 -11.38 -2.92
N GLN A 11 -4.14 -10.43 -3.29
CA GLN A 11 -3.02 -10.00 -2.45
C GLN A 11 -3.00 -8.49 -2.30
N TRP A 12 -2.72 -8.02 -1.08
CA TRP A 12 -2.61 -6.59 -0.80
C TRP A 12 -1.17 -6.27 -0.40
N LEU A 13 -0.60 -5.26 -1.06
CA LEU A 13 0.75 -4.79 -0.79
C LEU A 13 0.71 -3.36 -0.27
N GLN A 14 1.09 -3.19 0.99
CA GLN A 14 1.28 -1.86 1.57
C GLN A 14 2.74 -1.41 1.43
N ILE A 15 2.94 -0.20 0.90
CA ILE A 15 4.23 0.45 0.68
C ILE A 15 4.21 1.78 1.41
N LEU A 16 5.20 2.01 2.28
CA LEU A 16 5.43 3.29 2.95
C LEU A 16 6.71 3.90 2.38
N PRO A 17 6.62 4.80 1.37
CA PRO A 17 7.81 5.40 0.80
C PRO A 17 8.51 6.29 1.83
N GLU A 18 9.84 6.20 1.87
CA GLU A 18 10.66 7.05 2.74
C GLU A 18 10.55 8.51 2.30
N LYS A 19 10.47 9.44 3.27
CA LYS A 19 10.35 10.89 3.05
C LYS A 19 9.12 11.32 2.24
N LYS A 20 8.12 10.45 2.07
CA LYS A 20 6.81 10.81 1.52
C LYS A 20 5.76 10.86 2.64
N ARG A 21 4.73 11.66 2.40
CA ARG A 21 3.60 11.90 3.32
C ARG A 21 2.33 11.17 2.84
N TYR A 22 2.52 9.98 2.28
CA TYR A 22 1.44 9.06 1.94
C TYR A 22 1.93 7.62 2.10
N SER A 23 1.01 6.69 2.31
CA SER A 23 1.22 5.25 2.09
C SER A 23 0.51 4.85 0.81
N MET A 24 0.89 3.71 0.24
CA MET A 24 0.24 3.16 -0.94
C MET A 24 -0.13 1.72 -0.66
N THR A 25 -1.41 1.38 -0.83
CA THR A 25 -1.91 0.01 -0.80
C THR A 25 -2.30 -0.38 -2.21
N VAL A 26 -1.67 -1.42 -2.75
CA VAL A 26 -1.99 -1.95 -4.08
C VAL A 26 -2.68 -3.29 -3.92
N MET A 27 -3.88 -3.39 -4.49
CA MET A 27 -4.66 -4.63 -4.53
C MET A 27 -4.32 -5.37 -5.81
N PHE A 28 -4.00 -6.65 -5.70
CA PHE A 28 -3.71 -7.55 -6.80
C PHE A 28 -4.74 -8.67 -6.88
N ASP A 29 -5.11 -9.06 -8.10
CA ASP A 29 -5.88 -10.27 -8.34
C ASP A 29 -5.08 -11.55 -8.05
N ASP A 30 -5.73 -12.70 -8.24
CA ASP A 30 -5.14 -14.03 -8.10
C ASP A 30 -3.98 -14.33 -9.07
N LYS A 31 -3.81 -13.51 -10.12
CA LYS A 31 -2.73 -13.56 -11.10
C LYS A 31 -1.63 -12.53 -10.84
N GLY A 32 -1.74 -11.75 -9.77
CA GLY A 32 -0.78 -10.71 -9.44
C GLY A 32 -0.87 -9.49 -10.35
N GLN A 33 -1.99 -9.26 -11.02
CA GLN A 33 -2.25 -8.03 -11.76
C GLN A 33 -2.85 -6.96 -10.83
N PRO A 34 -2.36 -5.71 -10.89
CA PRO A 34 -2.89 -4.65 -10.05
C PRO A 34 -4.32 -4.28 -10.48
N LEU A 35 -5.19 -4.12 -9.49
CA LEU A 35 -6.61 -3.79 -9.67
C LEU A 35 -6.91 -2.35 -9.25
N GLN A 36 -6.36 -1.92 -8.12
CA GLN A 36 -6.56 -0.59 -7.54
C GLN A 36 -5.35 -0.17 -6.72
N TYR A 37 -5.19 1.14 -6.60
CA TYR A 37 -4.16 1.79 -5.82
C TYR A 37 -4.85 2.77 -4.86
N TYR A 38 -4.76 2.50 -3.56
CA TYR A 38 -5.12 3.47 -2.53
C TYR A 38 -3.87 4.20 -2.10
N PHE A 39 -3.97 5.52 -1.95
CA PHE A 39 -2.93 6.34 -1.39
C PHE A 39 -3.44 7.07 -0.15
N ASP A 40 -3.15 6.51 1.03
CA ASP A 40 -3.55 7.14 2.28
C ASP A 40 -2.67 8.36 2.57
N ILE A 41 -3.29 9.53 2.74
CA ILE A 41 -2.54 10.76 3.02
C ILE A 41 -2.14 10.79 4.49
N ASN A 42 -0.84 10.90 4.73
CA ASN A 42 -0.26 10.76 6.06
C ASN A 42 0.39 12.06 6.53
N LEU A 43 0.17 12.42 7.79
CA LEU A 43 1.00 13.40 8.46
C LEU A 43 2.47 12.94 8.46
N LYS A 44 2.70 11.65 8.75
CA LYS A 44 4.03 11.03 8.85
C LYS A 44 3.99 9.52 8.65
N ASN A 45 5.00 8.98 7.97
CA ASN A 45 5.30 7.55 7.93
C ASN A 45 6.39 7.21 8.97
N ILE A 46 6.18 6.15 9.75
CA ILE A 46 7.16 5.54 10.64
C ILE A 46 7.62 4.23 9.98
N ILE A 47 8.87 4.17 9.54
CA ILE A 47 9.42 3.06 8.72
C ILE A 47 10.35 2.12 9.49
N GLN A 48 10.24 2.10 10.82
CA GLN A 48 11.05 1.21 11.66
C GLN A 48 10.69 -0.25 11.34
N LYS A 49 11.71 -1.07 11.02
CA LYS A 49 11.52 -2.50 10.72
C LYS A 49 10.78 -3.20 11.87
N GLY A 50 9.69 -3.90 11.53
CA GLY A 50 8.83 -4.60 12.50
C GLY A 50 7.89 -3.69 13.31
N ARG A 51 7.93 -2.37 13.09
CA ARG A 51 7.10 -1.35 13.77
C ARG A 51 6.62 -0.27 12.80
N ALA A 52 6.46 -0.63 11.53
CA ALA A 52 6.02 0.28 10.50
C ALA A 52 4.57 0.70 10.77
N ARG A 53 4.28 1.99 10.69
CA ARG A 53 2.93 2.56 10.89
C ARG A 53 2.84 3.96 10.31
N THR A 54 1.63 4.44 10.11
CA THR A 54 1.36 5.79 9.60
C THR A 54 0.68 6.64 10.69
N ILE A 55 0.78 7.96 10.56
CA ILE A 55 -0.13 8.90 11.21
C ILE A 55 -1.03 9.41 10.10
N ASP A 56 -2.18 8.77 9.98
CA ASP A 56 -3.17 8.96 8.93
C ASP A 56 -3.94 10.28 9.06
N LEU A 57 -4.32 10.89 7.94
CA LEU A 57 -5.14 12.11 7.89
C LEU A 57 -6.54 11.86 7.30
N CYS A 58 -6.93 10.61 7.10
CA CYS A 58 -8.24 10.15 6.65
C CYS A 58 -8.66 10.57 5.23
N LEU A 59 -7.76 11.20 4.48
CA LEU A 59 -8.00 11.61 3.10
C LEU A 59 -7.19 10.70 2.20
N ASP A 60 -7.81 10.17 1.15
CA ASP A 60 -7.14 9.21 0.28
C ASP A 60 -7.29 9.60 -1.19
N VAL A 61 -6.32 9.19 -2.01
CA VAL A 61 -6.46 9.18 -3.47
C VAL A 61 -6.63 7.73 -3.92
N LEU A 62 -7.73 7.43 -4.60
CA LEU A 62 -7.95 6.16 -5.28
C LEU A 62 -7.51 6.29 -6.73
N ALA A 63 -6.67 5.39 -7.23
CA ALA A 63 -6.31 5.32 -8.65
C ALA A 63 -6.55 3.93 -9.22
N LEU A 64 -6.94 3.89 -10.50
CA LEU A 64 -7.10 2.70 -11.31
C LEU A 64 -5.85 2.45 -12.16
N PRO A 65 -5.62 1.22 -12.65
CA PRO A 65 -4.44 0.87 -13.44
C PRO A 65 -4.28 1.67 -14.74
N ASP A 66 -5.35 2.27 -15.25
CA ASP A 66 -5.34 3.13 -16.44
C ASP A 66 -4.98 4.60 -16.13
N GLY A 67 -4.73 4.92 -14.86
CA GLY A 67 -4.36 6.26 -14.41
C GLY A 67 -5.53 7.17 -14.03
N GLN A 68 -6.78 6.72 -14.21
CA GLN A 68 -7.93 7.45 -13.66
C GLN A 68 -7.83 7.47 -12.13
N TYR A 69 -8.14 8.61 -11.52
CA TYR A 69 -8.11 8.73 -10.06
C TYR A 69 -9.28 9.54 -9.52
N GLU A 70 -9.55 9.38 -8.23
CA GLU A 70 -10.58 10.06 -7.47
C GLU A 70 -10.05 10.42 -6.08
N LEU A 71 -10.44 11.60 -5.57
CA LEU A 71 -10.19 12.01 -4.19
C LEU A 71 -11.34 11.52 -3.30
N VAL A 72 -11.06 10.58 -2.40
CA VAL A 72 -12.07 9.92 -1.56
C VAL A 72 -11.87 10.25 -0.08
N ASP A 73 -12.85 9.89 0.74
CA ASP A 73 -12.84 10.02 2.21
C ASP A 73 -12.70 11.46 2.76
N GLN A 74 -13.08 12.44 1.93
CA GLN A 74 -13.16 13.85 2.33
C GLN A 74 -14.08 14.07 3.54
N GLU A 75 -15.17 13.31 3.64
CA GLU A 75 -16.07 13.39 4.78
C GLU A 75 -15.42 12.88 6.09
N ASP A 76 -14.52 11.89 6.01
CA ASP A 76 -13.78 11.40 7.19
C ASP A 76 -12.76 12.43 7.67
N LEU A 77 -12.04 13.06 6.75
CA LEU A 77 -11.17 14.20 7.07
C LEU A 77 -11.97 15.34 7.75
N GLU A 78 -13.16 15.67 7.23
CA GLU A 78 -14.04 16.66 7.86
C GLU A 78 -14.52 16.24 9.25
N ARG A 79 -14.90 14.97 9.43
CA ARG A 79 -15.29 14.42 10.74
C ARG A 79 -14.15 14.55 11.72
N ALA A 80 -12.93 14.18 11.33
CA ALA A 80 -11.73 14.28 12.15
C ALA A 80 -11.46 15.73 12.59
N LEU A 81 -11.66 16.71 11.71
CA LEU A 81 -11.56 18.13 12.05
C LEU A 81 -12.66 18.56 13.03
N LYS A 82 -13.92 18.21 12.75
CA LYS A 82 -15.08 18.54 13.61
C LYS A 82 -14.95 17.94 15.01
N SER A 83 -14.33 16.77 15.13
CA SER A 83 -14.07 16.10 16.41
C SER A 83 -12.74 16.51 17.08
N ASN A 84 -12.02 17.51 16.56
CA ASN A 84 -10.71 17.97 17.04
C ASN A 84 -9.62 16.88 17.08
N GLN A 85 -9.72 15.82 16.26
CA GLN A 85 -8.68 14.80 16.12
C GLN A 85 -7.50 15.34 15.29
N ILE A 86 -7.78 16.26 14.37
CA ILE A 86 -6.78 17.00 13.61
C ILE A 86 -7.01 18.51 13.75
N THR A 87 -5.93 19.26 13.58
CA THR A 87 -5.95 20.72 13.52
C THR A 87 -6.41 21.20 12.14
N ARG A 88 -6.90 22.45 12.09
CA ARG A 88 -7.17 23.12 10.80
C ARG A 88 -5.94 23.15 9.90
N LYS A 89 -4.73 23.26 10.45
CA LYS A 89 -3.49 23.19 9.66
C LYS A 89 -3.31 21.82 9.00
N GLN A 90 -3.46 20.73 9.76
CA GLN A 90 -3.37 19.36 9.24
C GLN A 90 -4.42 19.08 8.18
N TYR A 91 -5.65 19.60 8.34
CA TYR A 91 -6.69 19.52 7.33
C TYR A 91 -6.26 20.12 5.98
N HIS A 92 -5.69 21.33 5.99
CA HIS A 92 -5.18 21.94 4.74
C HIS A 92 -3.96 21.19 4.19
N GLU A 93 -3.06 20.71 5.06
CA GLU A 93 -1.92 19.91 4.64
C GLU A 93 -2.35 18.63 3.92
N ALA A 94 -3.42 17.96 4.37
CA ALA A 94 -3.95 16.76 3.72
C ALA A 94 -4.29 17.03 2.24
N TYR A 95 -5.07 18.07 1.97
CA TYR A 95 -5.42 18.46 0.59
C TYR A 95 -4.20 18.86 -0.25
N VAL A 96 -3.22 19.58 0.34
CA VAL A 96 -2.00 19.94 -0.38
C VAL A 96 -1.23 18.69 -0.81
N ILE A 97 -1.08 17.72 0.08
CA ILE A 97 -0.37 16.46 -0.23
C ILE A 97 -1.16 15.66 -1.28
N ALA A 98 -2.48 15.56 -1.14
CA ALA A 98 -3.34 14.86 -2.08
C ALA A 98 -3.22 15.46 -3.50
N HIS A 99 -3.33 16.78 -3.64
CA HIS A 99 -3.18 17.45 -4.93
C HIS A 99 -1.78 17.25 -5.54
N GLN A 100 -0.72 17.32 -4.72
CA GLN A 100 0.64 17.04 -5.19
C GLN A 100 0.79 15.60 -5.69
N LEU A 101 0.08 14.66 -5.08
CA LEU A 101 0.07 13.27 -5.51
C LEU A 101 -0.74 13.07 -6.79
N MET A 102 -1.90 13.71 -6.91
CA MET A 102 -2.73 13.69 -8.12
C MET A 102 -1.96 14.23 -9.33
N ILE A 103 -1.21 15.32 -9.16
CA ILE A 103 -0.30 15.84 -10.20
C ILE A 103 0.76 14.80 -10.59
N GLN A 104 1.36 14.10 -9.61
CA GLN A 104 2.33 13.03 -9.90
C GLN A 104 1.71 11.85 -10.65
N ILE A 105 0.44 11.52 -10.38
CA ILE A 105 -0.29 10.48 -11.10
C ILE A 105 -0.55 10.94 -12.54
N ASP A 106 -1.03 12.18 -12.74
CA ASP A 106 -1.23 12.74 -14.08
C ASP A 106 0.05 12.78 -14.92
N GLU A 107 1.18 13.13 -14.30
CA GLU A 107 2.46 13.31 -15.01
C GLU A 107 3.19 11.99 -15.27
N ASP A 108 3.23 11.06 -14.31
CA ASP A 108 4.07 9.85 -14.39
C ASP A 108 3.55 8.70 -13.51
N PHE A 109 2.30 8.29 -13.72
CA PHE A 109 1.75 7.14 -13.00
C PHE A 109 2.51 5.84 -13.30
N GLU A 110 3.03 5.67 -14.52
CA GLU A 110 3.77 4.48 -14.94
C GLU A 110 4.99 4.22 -14.03
N SER A 111 5.71 5.26 -13.62
CA SER A 111 6.82 5.16 -12.65
C SER A 111 6.37 4.69 -11.28
N ILE A 112 5.19 5.12 -10.82
CA ILE A 112 4.59 4.65 -9.56
C ILE A 112 4.24 3.16 -9.68
N GLN A 113 3.59 2.76 -10.77
CA GLN A 113 3.25 1.36 -11.04
C GLN A 113 4.49 0.46 -11.13
N LYS A 114 5.56 0.91 -11.81
CA LYS A 114 6.84 0.19 -11.89
C LYS A 114 7.45 -0.04 -10.52
N LYS A 115 7.42 0.96 -9.62
CA LYS A 115 7.92 0.84 -8.24
C LYS A 115 7.06 -0.12 -7.41
N ALA A 116 5.74 -0.06 -7.54
CA ALA A 116 4.83 -1.00 -6.89
C ALA A 116 5.11 -2.45 -7.31
N MET A 117 5.19 -2.69 -8.63
CA MET A 117 5.52 -4.01 -9.17
C MET A 117 6.92 -4.48 -8.75
N TYR A 118 7.91 -3.59 -8.67
CA TYR A 118 9.23 -3.94 -8.14
C TYR A 118 9.13 -4.48 -6.70
N CYS A 119 8.39 -3.78 -5.82
CA CYS A 119 8.16 -4.21 -4.45
C CYS A 119 7.43 -5.56 -4.39
N TYR A 120 6.36 -5.73 -5.17
CA TYR A 120 5.59 -6.96 -5.27
C TYR A 120 6.47 -8.16 -5.65
N HIS A 121 7.20 -8.07 -6.75
CA HIS A 121 8.11 -9.13 -7.19
C HIS A 121 9.23 -9.43 -6.20
N LYS A 122 9.71 -8.42 -5.45
CA LYS A 122 10.77 -8.60 -4.45
C LYS A 122 10.28 -9.36 -3.23
N ILE A 123 9.05 -9.09 -2.78
CA ILE A 123 8.43 -9.79 -1.66
C ILE A 123 8.06 -11.22 -2.08
N ASN A 124 7.41 -11.40 -3.22
CA ASN A 124 7.01 -12.72 -3.70
C ASN A 124 8.21 -13.64 -3.95
N ARG A 125 9.32 -13.13 -4.49
CA ARG A 125 10.56 -13.92 -4.63
C ARG A 125 11.13 -14.37 -3.28
N LYS A 126 11.00 -13.57 -2.22
CA LYS A 126 11.44 -13.97 -0.87
C LYS A 126 10.51 -15.03 -0.28
N TYR A 127 9.20 -14.84 -0.43
CA TYR A 127 8.20 -15.80 0.02
C TYR A 127 8.39 -17.18 -0.63
N GLN A 128 8.49 -17.24 -1.96
CA GLN A 128 8.72 -18.48 -2.70
C GLN A 128 10.02 -19.20 -2.29
N LYS A 129 11.09 -18.44 -1.98
CA LYS A 129 12.33 -19.04 -1.46
C LYS A 129 12.11 -19.67 -0.08
N GLN A 130 11.43 -18.98 0.83
CA GLN A 130 11.15 -19.49 2.17
C GLN A 130 10.26 -20.73 2.14
N GLU A 131 9.24 -20.77 1.29
CA GLU A 131 8.38 -21.94 1.15
C GLU A 131 9.13 -23.16 0.59
N LYS A 132 10.05 -22.94 -0.38
CA LYS A 132 10.94 -24.01 -0.86
C LYS A 132 11.86 -24.55 0.24
N TYR A 133 12.41 -23.68 1.09
CA TYR A 133 13.24 -24.10 2.23
C TYR A 133 12.43 -24.93 3.24
N LYS A 134 11.22 -24.50 3.60
CA LYS A 134 10.35 -25.26 4.50
C LYS A 134 9.99 -26.63 3.92
N GLN A 135 9.65 -26.69 2.62
CA GLN A 135 9.35 -27.96 1.95
C GLN A 135 10.55 -28.92 1.98
N PHE A 136 11.77 -28.41 1.75
CA PHE A 136 13.00 -29.19 1.83
C PHE A 136 13.30 -29.71 3.25
N GLU A 137 13.08 -28.90 4.29
CA GLU A 137 13.22 -29.34 5.69
C GLU A 137 12.19 -30.41 6.05
N THR A 138 10.93 -30.24 5.63
CA THR A 138 9.88 -31.24 5.88
C THR A 138 10.10 -32.55 5.11
N SER A 139 10.69 -32.51 3.92
CA SER A 139 10.98 -33.71 3.13
C SER A 139 12.23 -34.47 3.63
N ASN A 140 13.12 -33.80 4.36
CA ASN A 140 14.38 -34.37 4.87
C ASN A 140 14.36 -34.60 6.40
N GLY A 141 13.24 -34.33 7.08
CA GLY A 141 13.09 -34.40 8.53
C GLY A 141 12.97 -35.82 9.13
N ASP A 142 12.85 -36.87 8.31
CA ASP A 142 12.70 -38.26 8.78
C ASP A 142 14.01 -39.06 8.90
N GLY A 143 15.16 -38.39 8.95
CA GLY A 143 16.38 -39.12 9.24
C GLY A 143 17.60 -38.26 9.34
N PHE A 144 17.83 -37.66 10.51
CA PHE A 144 19.15 -37.62 11.17
C PHE A 144 18.91 -37.19 12.62
N HIS A 145 18.64 -38.17 13.48
CA HIS A 145 18.97 -38.06 14.89
C HIS A 145 20.44 -38.47 15.02
N THR A 146 21.29 -37.56 15.47
CA THR A 146 22.64 -37.90 15.91
C THR A 146 22.93 -37.21 17.25
N PRO A 147 23.79 -37.85 18.07
CA PRO A 147 23.71 -37.88 19.53
C PRO A 147 24.26 -36.65 20.25
#